data_AF-A0A7Y8LF27-F1
#
_entry.id   AF-A0A7Y8LF27-F1
#
_cell.length_a   1.000
_cell.length_b   1.000
_cell.length_c   1.000
_cell.angle_alpha   90.00
_cell.angle_beta   90.00
_cell.angle_gamma   90.00
#
_symmetry.space_group_name_H-M   'P 1'
#
loop_
_entity.id
_entity.type
_entity.pdbx_description
1 polymer ?
#
loop_
_entity_poly.entity_id
_entity_poly.type
_entity_poly.pdbx_seq_one_letter_code
_entity_poly.pdbx_strand_id
1 'polypeptide(L)'
;MIQIILLLLIFLMPGYSEAAYKIYLKNGSVIPDVISYTEGQEEISIYFSTGSMTLYKKDIEKIEESEEPMKDFIRSETKETQETLRSNNMPAPSDEKDIRRNALQKDLDSILSEIRSLEEKESRLVTEINQKSSKKVYNTFQLRQLENEIEPLQKELSNIQQKKSELLKNRDTLLDELRTLQR
;
A
#
# COMPACT_ATOMS: atom_id res chain seq x y z
N MET A 1 42.13 -6.69 32.22
CA MET A 1 40.92 -5.96 32.66
C MET A 1 40.17 -5.30 31.50
N ILE A 2 40.84 -4.66 30.54
CA ILE A 2 40.20 -4.06 29.35
C ILE A 2 39.43 -5.06 28.46
N GLN A 3 39.90 -6.32 28.35
CA GLN A 3 39.23 -7.35 27.55
C GLN A 3 37.85 -7.78 28.10
N ILE A 4 37.62 -7.66 29.41
CA ILE A 4 36.33 -8.03 30.03
C ILE A 4 35.28 -6.93 29.78
N ILE A 5 35.72 -5.66 29.74
CA ILE A 5 34.84 -4.52 29.45
C ILE A 5 34.35 -4.55 27.99
N LEU A 6 35.21 -4.96 27.06
CA LEU A 6 34.83 -5.07 25.65
C LEU A 6 33.76 -6.15 25.41
N LEU A 7 33.83 -7.24 26.16
CA LEU A 7 32.89 -8.37 26.04
C LEU A 7 31.51 -8.02 26.65
N LEU A 8 31.49 -7.17 27.69
CA LEU A 8 30.25 -6.63 28.26
C LEU A 8 29.53 -5.68 27.29
N LEU A 9 30.27 -4.95 26.45
CA LEU A 9 29.71 -3.98 25.51
C LEU A 9 28.90 -4.64 24.38
N ILE A 10 29.28 -5.86 23.96
CA ILE A 10 28.57 -6.63 22.93
C ILE A 10 27.24 -7.16 23.47
N PHE A 11 27.16 -7.45 24.78
CA PHE A 11 25.93 -7.94 25.42
C PHE A 11 24.88 -6.84 25.64
N LEU A 12 25.28 -5.56 25.54
CA LEU A 12 24.37 -4.41 25.65
C LEU A 12 23.77 -3.97 24.32
N MET A 13 24.08 -4.63 23.21
CA MET A 13 23.40 -4.34 21.95
C MET A 13 21.96 -4.87 22.01
N PRO A 14 20.93 -4.02 21.90
CA PRO A 14 19.57 -4.48 21.67
C PRO A 14 19.59 -5.23 20.33
N GLY A 15 19.37 -6.54 20.37
CA GLY A 15 19.10 -7.31 19.17
C GLY A 15 17.77 -6.82 18.61
N TYR A 16 17.81 -5.88 17.67
CA TYR A 16 16.66 -5.56 16.83
C TYR A 16 16.48 -6.74 15.87
N SER A 17 15.86 -7.80 16.37
CA SER A 17 15.22 -8.78 15.51
C SER A 17 13.98 -8.10 14.98
N GLU A 18 14.07 -7.47 13.81
CA GLU A 18 12.91 -7.02 13.05
C GLU A 18 12.15 -8.27 12.60
N ALA A 19 11.28 -8.78 13.47
CA ALA A 19 10.35 -9.84 13.12
C ALA A 19 9.35 -9.26 12.12
N ALA A 20 9.45 -9.66 10.85
CA ALA A 20 8.43 -9.36 9.87
C ALA A 20 7.27 -10.33 10.10
N TYR A 21 6.05 -9.87 10.27
CA TYR A 21 4.87 -10.71 10.37
C TYR A 21 4.16 -10.80 9.01
N LYS A 22 3.49 -11.93 8.78
CA LYS A 22 2.54 -12.14 7.69
C LYS A 22 1.16 -12.33 8.29
N ILE A 23 0.21 -11.48 7.89
CA ILE A 23 -1.17 -11.56 8.36
C ILE A 23 -2.03 -12.17 7.27
N TYR A 24 -2.66 -13.29 7.59
CA TYR A 24 -3.58 -14.01 6.70
C TYR A 24 -5.01 -13.60 7.04
N LEU A 25 -5.77 -13.20 6.02
CA LEU A 25 -7.17 -12.83 6.14
C LEU A 25 -8.07 -13.97 5.68
N LYS A 26 -9.29 -14.06 6.25
CA LYS A 26 -10.25 -15.13 5.93
C LYS A 26 -10.73 -15.13 4.47
N ASN A 27 -10.53 -14.04 3.75
CA ASN A 27 -10.80 -13.95 2.31
C ASN A 27 -9.66 -14.52 1.44
N GLY A 28 -8.61 -15.06 2.05
CA GLY A 28 -7.43 -15.61 1.38
C GLY A 28 -6.35 -14.58 1.06
N SER A 29 -6.56 -13.30 1.37
CA SER A 29 -5.54 -12.26 1.20
C SER A 29 -4.45 -12.38 2.25
N VAL A 30 -3.21 -12.09 1.86
CA VAL A 30 -2.05 -12.06 2.75
C VAL A 30 -1.49 -10.65 2.76
N ILE A 31 -1.24 -10.13 3.94
CA ILE A 31 -0.57 -8.85 4.15
C ILE A 31 0.88 -9.17 4.55
N PRO A 32 1.83 -9.02 3.62
CA PRO A 32 3.26 -9.16 3.92
C PRO A 32 3.81 -7.91 4.63
N ASP A 33 5.06 -8.00 5.08
CA ASP A 33 5.89 -6.88 5.54
C ASP A 33 5.36 -6.11 6.76
N VAL A 34 4.68 -6.80 7.67
CA VAL A 34 4.22 -6.22 8.93
C VAL A 34 5.40 -6.15 9.90
N ILE A 35 5.77 -4.97 10.36
CA ILE A 35 6.88 -4.79 11.32
C ILE A 35 6.42 -5.15 12.73
N SER A 36 5.20 -4.76 13.08
CA SER A 36 4.60 -5.08 14.37
C SER A 36 3.09 -4.97 14.30
N TYR A 37 2.42 -5.51 15.31
CA TYR A 37 0.98 -5.33 15.48
C TYR A 37 0.64 -5.09 16.95
N THR A 38 -0.42 -4.33 17.18
CA THR A 38 -1.02 -4.14 18.50
C THR A 38 -2.40 -4.76 18.47
N GLU A 39 -2.65 -5.68 19.40
CA GLU A 39 -3.94 -6.35 19.52
C GLU A 39 -4.86 -5.60 20.49
N GLY A 40 -5.95 -5.04 19.96
CA GLY A 40 -7.03 -4.43 20.73
C GLY A 40 -8.13 -5.44 21.10
N GLN A 41 -9.29 -4.96 21.58
CA GLN A 41 -10.41 -5.85 21.93
C GLN A 41 -11.08 -6.46 20.69
N GLU A 42 -11.45 -5.63 19.71
CA GLU A 42 -12.12 -6.08 18.46
C GLU A 42 -11.28 -5.85 17.21
N GLU A 43 -10.21 -5.07 17.33
CA GLU A 43 -9.37 -4.59 16.23
C GLU A 43 -7.90 -4.94 16.45
N ILE A 44 -7.15 -5.04 15.36
CA ILE A 44 -5.70 -5.20 15.33
C ILE A 44 -5.13 -4.05 14.50
N SER A 45 -4.24 -3.27 15.12
CA SER A 45 -3.47 -2.23 14.43
C SER A 45 -2.15 -2.81 13.97
N ILE A 46 -1.90 -2.72 12.67
CA ILE A 46 -0.76 -3.28 11.96
C ILE A 46 0.15 -2.12 11.57
N TYR A 47 1.45 -2.26 11.82
CA TYR A 47 2.44 -1.24 11.52
C TYR A 47 3.39 -1.73 10.44
N PHE A 48 3.56 -0.90 9.41
CA PHE A 48 4.47 -1.07 8.29
C PHE A 48 5.55 0.01 8.36
N SER A 49 6.57 -0.10 7.52
CA SER A 49 7.58 0.96 7.34
C SER A 49 6.97 2.25 6.79
N THR A 50 5.87 2.14 6.06
CA THR A 50 5.21 3.24 5.32
C THR A 50 3.95 3.77 5.99
N GLY A 51 3.51 3.20 7.11
CA GLY A 51 2.29 3.63 7.80
C GLY A 51 1.68 2.56 8.70
N SER A 52 0.40 2.73 9.03
CA SER A 52 -0.34 1.78 9.86
C SER A 52 -1.74 1.55 9.30
N MET A 53 -2.27 0.34 9.49
CA MET A 53 -3.63 -0.03 9.11
C MET A 53 -4.32 -0.73 10.27
N THR A 54 -5.61 -0.46 10.47
CA THR A 54 -6.43 -1.17 11.45
C THR A 54 -7.35 -2.15 10.76
N LEU A 55 -7.39 -3.39 11.24
CA LEU A 55 -8.27 -4.46 10.77
C LEU A 55 -9.11 -5.01 11.91
N TYR A 56 -10.31 -5.51 11.61
CA TYR A 56 -11.10 -6.23 12.60
C TYR A 56 -10.60 -7.65 12.77
N LYS A 57 -10.54 -8.14 14.02
CA LYS A 57 -10.14 -9.53 14.32
C LYS A 57 -10.96 -10.57 13.60
N LYS A 58 -12.25 -10.29 13.37
CA LYS A 58 -13.17 -11.21 12.68
C LYS A 58 -12.70 -11.55 11.25
N ASP A 59 -11.91 -10.67 10.63
CA ASP A 59 -11.44 -10.78 9.25
C ASP A 59 -10.04 -11.44 9.17
N ILE A 60 -9.36 -11.61 10.31
CA ILE A 60 -8.04 -12.23 10.42
C ILE A 60 -8.20 -13.74 10.66
N GLU A 61 -7.44 -14.52 9.90
CA GLU A 61 -7.37 -15.97 10.02
C GLU A 61 -6.21 -16.40 10.92
N LYS A 62 -4.99 -15.89 10.66
CA LYS A 62 -3.80 -16.16 11.47
C LYS A 62 -2.69 -15.11 11.24
N ILE A 63 -1.76 -15.01 12.18
CA ILE A 63 -0.56 -14.17 12.09
C ILE A 63 0.65 -15.10 12.23
N GLU A 64 1.58 -15.04 11.28
CA GLU A 64 2.82 -15.83 11.30
C GLU A 64 4.03 -14.91 11.38
N GLU A 65 5.01 -15.30 12.17
CA GLU A 65 6.33 -14.66 12.21
C GLU A 65 7.13 -15.13 10.99
N SER A 66 7.63 -14.20 10.19
CA SER A 66 8.39 -14.41 8.95
C SER A 66 9.83 -14.00 9.20
N GLU A 67 10.75 -14.96 9.09
CA GLU A 67 12.18 -14.76 9.41
C GLU A 67 12.99 -14.04 8.31
N GLU A 68 12.38 -13.61 7.19
CA GLU A 68 13.13 -13.00 6.08
C GLU A 68 12.45 -11.77 5.47
N PRO A 69 13.19 -10.66 5.24
CA PRO A 69 12.73 -9.56 4.40
C PRO A 69 12.89 -9.97 2.93
N MET A 70 11.78 -10.41 2.32
CA MET A 70 11.79 -10.85 0.92
C MET A 70 11.85 -9.64 -0.01
N LYS A 71 13.09 -9.25 -0.32
CA LYS A 71 13.43 -8.26 -1.34
C LYS A 71 13.51 -8.97 -2.69
N ASP A 72 12.40 -9.15 -3.38
CA ASP A 72 12.44 -9.49 -4.82
C ASP A 72 11.30 -8.84 -5.61
N PHE A 73 11.64 -7.65 -6.12
CA PHE A 73 11.02 -7.00 -7.26
C PHE A 73 11.41 -7.77 -8.52
N ILE A 74 10.51 -8.55 -9.12
CA ILE A 74 10.66 -8.94 -10.53
C ILE A 74 9.94 -7.92 -11.40
N ARG A 75 10.73 -6.93 -11.81
CA ARG A 75 10.55 -6.11 -13.00
C ARG A 75 10.83 -6.99 -14.21
N SER A 76 9.81 -7.43 -14.93
CA SER A 76 9.97 -7.96 -16.29
C SER A 76 9.55 -6.88 -17.29
N GLU A 77 10.54 -6.12 -17.74
CA GLU A 77 10.46 -5.31 -18.96
C GLU A 77 10.38 -6.20 -20.19
N THR A 78 9.36 -5.95 -20.98
CA THR A 78 9.31 -5.88 -22.44
C THR A 78 10.42 -6.55 -23.25
N LYS A 79 10.04 -7.56 -24.05
CA LYS A 79 10.59 -7.77 -25.40
C LYS A 79 9.45 -8.08 -26.37
N GLU A 80 9.16 -7.13 -27.25
CA GLU A 80 8.55 -7.39 -28.56
C GLU A 80 9.55 -8.17 -29.42
N THR A 81 9.08 -9.17 -30.17
CA THR A 81 9.34 -9.35 -31.61
C THR A 81 8.35 -10.36 -32.19
N GLN A 82 7.88 -10.06 -33.40
CA GLN A 82 6.78 -10.58 -34.19
C GLN A 82 6.85 -12.04 -34.69
N GLU A 83 5.64 -12.52 -35.02
CA GLU A 83 5.23 -13.40 -36.14
C GLU A 83 5.67 -14.86 -36.21
N THR A 84 4.68 -15.76 -36.08
CA THR A 84 4.27 -16.57 -37.25
C THR A 84 2.81 -17.03 -37.17
N LEU A 85 2.07 -16.75 -38.24
CA LEU A 85 0.71 -17.20 -38.54
C LEU A 85 0.59 -18.72 -38.71
N ARG A 86 -0.49 -19.30 -38.16
CA ARG A 86 -1.35 -20.41 -38.66
C ARG A 86 -2.10 -21.00 -37.46
N SER A 87 -3.37 -21.39 -37.48
CA SER A 87 -4.40 -21.51 -38.50
C SER A 87 -5.68 -21.83 -37.72
N ASN A 88 -6.81 -21.27 -38.17
CA ASN A 88 -8.19 -21.72 -38.01
C ASN A 88 -8.57 -22.48 -36.73
N ASN A 89 -9.33 -21.80 -35.86
CA ASN A 89 -10.66 -22.26 -35.44
C ASN A 89 -11.40 -21.10 -34.76
N MET A 90 -12.31 -20.45 -35.49
CA MET A 90 -13.44 -19.78 -34.85
C MET A 90 -14.47 -20.83 -34.45
N PRO A 91 -15.08 -20.65 -33.28
CA PRO A 91 -16.51 -20.44 -33.29
C PRO A 91 -16.87 -19.15 -32.57
N ALA A 92 -17.58 -18.24 -33.24
CA ALA A 92 -18.31 -17.16 -32.59
C ALA A 92 -19.56 -17.74 -31.91
N PRO A 93 -19.97 -17.26 -30.71
CA PRO A 93 -20.12 -15.84 -30.39
C PRO A 93 -19.38 -15.43 -29.10
N SER A 94 -18.28 -14.67 -29.22
CA SER A 94 -17.46 -14.26 -28.05
C SER A 94 -16.86 -12.84 -28.13
N ASP A 95 -16.77 -12.23 -29.32
CA ASP A 95 -16.03 -10.97 -29.52
C ASP A 95 -16.48 -9.83 -28.61
N GLU A 96 -17.79 -9.65 -28.40
CA GLU A 96 -18.28 -8.52 -27.60
C GLU A 96 -17.97 -8.66 -26.10
N LYS A 97 -18.03 -9.89 -25.55
CA LYS A 97 -17.66 -10.15 -24.15
C LYS A 97 -16.16 -10.02 -23.93
N ASP A 98 -15.36 -10.47 -24.88
CA ASP A 98 -13.90 -10.35 -24.80
C ASP A 98 -13.44 -8.90 -24.98
N ILE A 99 -14.05 -8.15 -25.90
CA ILE A 99 -13.82 -6.70 -26.07
C ILE A 99 -14.19 -5.96 -24.77
N ARG A 100 -15.36 -6.25 -24.19
CA ARG A 100 -15.80 -5.62 -22.93
C ARG A 100 -14.89 -5.97 -21.77
N ARG A 101 -14.45 -7.22 -21.65
CA ARG A 101 -13.48 -7.64 -20.61
C ARG A 101 -12.16 -6.89 -20.76
N ASN A 102 -11.62 -6.80 -21.97
CA ASN A 102 -10.36 -6.10 -22.23
C ASN A 102 -10.48 -4.60 -21.94
N ALA A 103 -11.62 -3.98 -22.25
CA ALA A 103 -11.89 -2.59 -21.90
C ALA A 103 -11.94 -2.38 -20.38
N LEU A 104 -12.71 -3.21 -19.66
CA LEU A 104 -12.79 -3.13 -18.18
C LEU A 104 -11.44 -3.39 -17.51
N GLN A 105 -10.63 -4.30 -18.05
CA GLN A 105 -9.27 -4.55 -17.55
C GLN A 105 -8.38 -3.32 -17.73
N LYS A 106 -8.44 -2.67 -18.89
CA LYS A 106 -7.69 -1.44 -19.17
C LYS A 106 -8.12 -0.30 -18.24
N ASP A 107 -9.42 -0.16 -18.00
CA ASP A 107 -9.95 0.84 -17.08
C ASP A 107 -9.51 0.58 -15.64
N LEU A 108 -9.48 -0.69 -15.23
CA LEU A 108 -8.97 -1.10 -13.92
C LEU A 108 -7.48 -0.80 -13.77
N ASP A 109 -6.66 -1.13 -14.77
CA ASP A 109 -5.23 -0.82 -14.77
C ASP A 109 -4.98 0.69 -14.71
N SER A 110 -5.80 1.48 -15.43
CA SER A 110 -5.76 2.95 -15.38
C SER A 110 -6.08 3.48 -13.98
N ILE A 111 -7.15 2.98 -13.34
CA ILE A 111 -7.53 3.37 -11.97
C ILE A 111 -6.44 3.00 -10.98
N LEU A 112 -5.84 1.81 -11.09
CA LEU A 112 -4.75 1.38 -10.21
C LEU A 112 -3.51 2.27 -10.37
N SER A 113 -3.17 2.67 -11.60
CA SER A 113 -2.09 3.62 -11.84
C SER A 113 -2.38 4.99 -11.23
N GLU A 114 -3.63 5.45 -11.33
CA GLU A 114 -4.03 6.73 -10.76
C GLU A 114 -3.96 6.72 -9.22
N ILE A 115 -4.45 5.65 -8.59
CA ILE A 115 -4.36 5.42 -7.14
C ILE A 115 -2.91 5.47 -6.68
N ARG A 116 -1.99 4.76 -7.35
CA ARG A 116 -0.55 4.81 -7.01
C ARG A 116 0.02 6.23 -7.09
N SER A 117 -0.36 6.99 -8.11
CA SER A 117 0.10 8.38 -8.24
C SER A 117 -0.44 9.27 -7.11
N LEU A 118 -1.67 9.02 -6.65
CA LEU A 118 -2.27 9.74 -5.54
C LEU A 118 -1.62 9.36 -4.20
N GLU A 119 -1.25 8.10 -4.02
CA GLU A 119 -0.51 7.62 -2.85
C GLU A 119 0.86 8.27 -2.72
N GLU A 120 1.60 8.39 -3.82
CA GLU A 120 2.86 9.11 -3.83
C GLU A 120 2.68 10.59 -3.44
N LYS A 121 1.64 11.25 -3.96
CA LYS A 121 1.34 12.65 -3.63
C LYS A 121 0.91 12.81 -2.18
N GLU A 122 0.05 11.93 -1.68
CA GLU A 122 -0.37 11.87 -0.29
C GLU A 122 0.84 11.74 0.65
N SER A 123 1.74 10.78 0.36
CA SER A 123 2.96 10.59 1.15
C SER A 123 3.85 11.83 1.20
N ARG A 124 4.01 12.51 0.04
CA ARG A 124 4.77 13.77 -0.04
C ARG A 124 4.13 14.89 0.78
N LEU A 125 2.82 15.10 0.66
CA LEU A 125 2.11 16.14 1.41
C LEU A 125 2.15 15.88 2.92
N VAL A 126 1.95 14.64 3.36
CA VAL A 126 2.05 14.26 4.78
C VAL A 126 3.45 14.55 5.30
N THR A 127 4.47 14.19 4.53
CA THR A 127 5.87 14.48 4.88
C THR A 127 6.12 15.98 4.99
N GLU A 128 5.63 16.77 4.04
CA GLU A 128 5.78 18.24 4.04
C GLU A 128 5.07 18.89 5.22
N ILE A 129 3.82 18.49 5.50
CA ILE A 129 3.04 18.97 6.65
C ILE A 129 3.78 18.64 7.95
N ASN A 130 4.27 17.40 8.10
CA ASN A 130 5.03 16.97 9.28
C ASN A 130 6.35 17.74 9.42
N GLN A 131 7.06 18.01 8.33
CA GLN A 131 8.29 18.81 8.37
C GLN A 131 8.02 20.27 8.76
N LYS A 132 6.90 20.85 8.30
CA LYS A 132 6.49 22.21 8.66
C LYS A 132 6.01 22.29 10.11
N SER A 133 5.25 21.30 10.58
CA SER A 133 4.68 21.28 11.94
C SER A 133 5.64 20.81 13.03
N SER A 134 6.70 20.07 12.70
CA SER A 134 7.63 19.47 13.66
C SER A 134 8.67 20.42 14.27
N LYS A 135 8.73 21.69 13.85
CA LYS A 135 9.70 22.67 14.38
C LYS A 135 9.15 23.46 15.57
N LYS A 136 10.09 23.98 16.37
CA LYS A 136 10.00 24.43 17.76
C LYS A 136 9.10 25.66 18.01
N VAL A 137 8.73 25.83 19.29
CA VAL A 137 8.23 27.05 19.98
C VAL A 137 8.15 28.28 19.07
N TYR A 138 6.97 28.50 18.51
CA TYR A 138 6.68 29.66 17.65
C TYR A 138 6.13 30.82 18.48
N ASN A 139 6.46 32.04 18.07
CA ASN A 139 5.68 33.19 18.51
C ASN A 139 4.34 33.25 17.74
N THR A 140 3.39 34.06 18.21
CA THR A 140 2.04 34.15 17.64
C THR A 140 2.01 34.54 16.16
N PHE A 141 2.96 35.37 15.69
CA PHE A 141 3.05 35.76 14.28
C PHE A 141 3.56 34.62 13.39
N GLN A 142 4.58 33.90 13.86
CA GLN A 142 5.11 32.72 13.17
C GLN A 142 4.09 31.59 13.11
N LEU A 143 3.29 31.42 14.17
CA LEU A 143 2.23 30.42 14.21
C LEU A 143 1.16 30.69 13.15
N ARG A 144 0.70 31.94 13.02
CA ARG A 144 -0.25 32.32 11.95
C ARG A 144 0.32 32.15 10.56
N GLN A 145 1.60 32.47 10.36
CA GLN A 145 2.25 32.25 9.07
C GLN A 145 2.31 30.75 8.74
N LEU A 146 2.67 29.92 9.74
CA LEU A 146 2.71 28.48 9.59
C LEU A 146 1.32 27.90 9.29
N GLU A 147 0.28 28.37 9.97
CA GLU A 147 -1.11 28.00 9.69
C GLU A 147 -1.48 28.31 8.23
N ASN A 148 -1.17 29.51 7.74
CA ASN A 148 -1.44 29.90 6.35
C ASN A 148 -0.67 29.04 5.33
N GLU A 149 0.48 28.49 5.70
CA GLU A 149 1.27 27.58 4.85
C GLU A 149 0.76 26.13 4.92
N ILE A 150 0.27 25.68 6.07
CA ILE A 150 -0.19 24.30 6.30
C ILE A 150 -1.63 24.10 5.83
N GLU A 151 -2.51 25.09 5.99
CA GLU A 151 -3.92 25.02 5.58
C GLU A 151 -4.13 24.59 4.11
N PRO A 152 -3.44 25.18 3.10
CA PRO A 152 -3.60 24.74 1.72
C PRO A 152 -3.11 23.30 1.51
N LEU A 153 -2.06 22.87 2.20
CA LEU A 153 -1.54 21.50 2.13
C LEU A 153 -2.52 20.50 2.75
N GLN A 154 -3.17 20.86 3.87
CA GLN A 154 -4.22 20.04 4.48
C GLN A 154 -5.44 19.90 3.57
N LYS A 155 -5.84 21.00 2.92
CA LYS A 155 -6.93 20.98 1.93
C LYS A 155 -6.60 20.14 0.72
N GLU A 156 -5.37 20.21 0.22
CA GLU A 156 -4.92 19.36 -0.88
C GLU A 156 -4.91 17.88 -0.47
N LEU A 157 -4.41 17.57 0.73
CA LEU A 157 -4.42 16.23 1.29
C LEU A 157 -5.84 15.66 1.39
N SER A 158 -6.81 16.44 1.90
CA SER A 158 -8.20 15.98 1.98
C SER A 158 -8.80 15.72 0.61
N ASN A 159 -8.50 16.57 -0.38
CA ASN A 159 -8.98 16.37 -1.76
C ASN A 159 -8.40 15.10 -2.38
N ILE A 160 -7.11 14.83 -2.15
CA ILE A 160 -6.44 13.60 -2.62
C ILE A 160 -7.06 12.37 -1.96
N GLN A 161 -7.29 12.40 -0.65
CA GLN A 161 -7.92 11.30 0.09
C GLN A 161 -9.35 11.04 -0.37
N GLN A 162 -10.14 12.10 -0.59
CA GLN A 162 -11.48 11.97 -1.14
C GLN A 162 -11.42 11.31 -2.53
N LYS A 163 -10.58 11.82 -3.43
CA LYS A 163 -10.44 11.28 -4.79
C LYS A 163 -9.98 9.82 -4.77
N LYS A 164 -9.05 9.47 -3.90
CA LYS A 164 -8.59 8.08 -3.70
C LYS A 164 -9.75 7.18 -3.26
N SER A 165 -10.58 7.64 -2.32
CA SER A 165 -11.75 6.88 -1.87
C SER A 165 -12.78 6.64 -2.99
N GLU A 166 -12.96 7.61 -3.89
CA GLU A 166 -13.83 7.49 -5.07
C GLU A 166 -13.26 6.49 -6.07
N LEU A 167 -11.96 6.55 -6.35
CA LEU A 167 -11.29 5.59 -7.24
C LEU A 167 -11.30 4.16 -6.69
N LEU A 168 -11.18 3.98 -5.37
CA LEU A 168 -11.29 2.67 -4.72
C LEU A 168 -12.69 2.07 -4.90
N LYS A 169 -13.75 2.88 -4.73
CA LYS A 169 -15.13 2.45 -5.01
C LYS A 169 -15.30 2.05 -6.47
N ASN A 170 -14.77 2.86 -7.40
CA ASN A 170 -14.84 2.58 -8.83
C ASN A 170 -14.10 1.28 -9.20
N ARG A 171 -12.92 1.06 -8.62
CA ARG A 171 -12.17 -0.20 -8.78
C ARG A 171 -13.01 -1.39 -8.34
N ASP A 172 -13.66 -1.31 -7.18
CA ASP A 172 -14.46 -2.41 -6.64
C ASP A 172 -15.66 -2.72 -7.54
N THR A 173 -16.33 -1.70 -8.07
CA THR A 173 -17.39 -1.90 -9.07
C THR A 173 -16.89 -2.55 -10.36
N LEU A 174 -15.72 -2.15 -10.88
CA LEU A 174 -15.15 -2.78 -12.08
C LEU A 174 -14.71 -4.22 -11.84
N LEU A 175 -14.18 -4.52 -10.66
CA LEU A 175 -13.84 -5.89 -10.25
C LEU A 175 -15.07 -6.78 -10.17
N ASP A 176 -16.16 -6.27 -9.62
CA ASP A 176 -17.42 -7.02 -9.57
C ASP A 176 -18.01 -7.22 -10.97
N GLU A 177 -17.96 -6.22 -11.86
CA GLU A 177 -18.34 -6.38 -13.26
C GLU A 177 -17.49 -7.44 -13.98
N LEU A 178 -16.16 -7.42 -13.80
CA LEU A 178 -15.27 -8.44 -14.37
C LEU A 178 -15.61 -9.85 -13.87
N ARG A 179 -15.92 -10.00 -12.58
CA ARG A 179 -16.36 -11.28 -12.01
C ARG A 179 -17.68 -11.77 -12.62
N THR A 180 -18.62 -10.87 -12.89
CA THR A 180 -19.88 -11.25 -13.54
C THR A 180 -19.70 -11.71 -14.98
N LEU A 181 -18.71 -11.16 -15.70
CA LEU A 181 -18.38 -11.57 -17.07
C LEU A 181 -17.57 -12.89 -17.16
N GLN A 182 -17.02 -13.36 -16.03
CA GLN A 182 -16.30 -14.62 -15.91
C GLN A 182 -17.18 -15.80 -15.49
N ARG A 183 -18.43 -15.54 -15.06
CA ARG A 183 -19.46 -16.57 -14.79
C ARG A 183 -20.31 -16.85 -16.03
#